data_AF-A0A830BJR1-F1
#
_entry.id   AF-A0A830BJR1-F1
#
_cell.length_a   1.000
_cell.length_b   1.000
_cell.length_c   1.000
_cell.angle_alpha   90.00
_cell.angle_beta   90.00
_cell.angle_gamma   90.00
#
_symmetry.space_group_name_H-M   'P 1'
#
loop_
_entity.id
_entity.type
_entity.pdbx_description
1 polymer ?
#
loop_
_entity_poly.entity_id
_entity_poly.type
_entity_poly.pdbx_seq_one_letter_code
_entity_poly.pdbx_strand_id
1 'polypeptide(L)'
;MAVLLEDIVKSVEQLLKLISKQSQEQSFVDPTLDPVLLVPGIAGSILNAVDDKTGKTERVWVRILGADHEFRDKLWSRFDPATGRSETLDDGTHIEVPQDRHGLYAIDSLDPDMVIGGDCVYYFHDMIVEFIKWGYQEGTTLFGFGYDFRQSNRFQETLDRLASKLESIYTASGGRKINIISHSMGGLLIKCFMSLHSDIFEKYVKNWIAIAAPFRGAPGYITSTFLNGASFVDGWEQNFFISKWSMQQLLLECPSIYELMACLDYKWEHVPLLEIWRQKSDNDEHSNIMLESYSPAEAIPIFMEALSINKVLFNGSDISLPFNVEILEWANETRKLLSNAEIPSQIKFYNIYGTSYETPHTVCYGSESAPVSDLRQLPTLQAKYINVDGDGTVPLESAKADGLRAEARVGVPGDHRGILCDRHVFRILKHWLKADHDPFYNPVNDYVIIPTAFDMESLKTKDGLQVTTLREEWEIVGDDQENNMKPLVGSIDVGRVGGDKSMLEEAHATVTVESTNDGKKHVELNAVSISASA
;
A
#
# COMPACT_ATOMS: atom_id res chain seq x y z
N MET A 1 -2.60 -30.17 30.52
CA MET A 1 -2.48 -28.72 30.27
C MET A 1 -2.65 -28.41 28.79
N ALA A 2 -1.83 -28.98 27.87
CA ALA A 2 -2.00 -28.80 26.42
C ALA A 2 -3.35 -29.30 25.86
N VAL A 3 -3.82 -30.47 26.31
CA VAL A 3 -5.12 -31.07 25.89
C VAL A 3 -6.33 -30.19 26.28
N LEU A 4 -6.23 -29.45 27.39
CA LEU A 4 -7.30 -28.56 27.85
C LEU A 4 -7.38 -27.26 27.06
N LEU A 5 -6.29 -26.83 26.41
CA LEU A 5 -6.25 -25.60 25.63
C LEU A 5 -6.89 -25.81 24.24
N GLU A 6 -6.60 -26.95 23.60
CA GLU A 6 -7.21 -27.32 22.30
C GLU A 6 -8.74 -27.48 22.40
N ASP A 7 -9.23 -28.06 23.49
CA ASP A 7 -10.68 -28.25 23.72
C ASP A 7 -11.40 -26.93 23.99
N ILE A 8 -10.73 -25.97 24.63
CA ILE A 8 -11.24 -24.60 24.83
C ILE A 8 -11.27 -23.85 23.49
N VAL A 9 -10.21 -23.92 22.70
CA VAL A 9 -10.15 -23.28 21.36
C VAL A 9 -11.25 -23.83 20.45
N LYS A 10 -11.45 -25.15 20.38
CA LYS A 10 -12.54 -25.76 19.60
C LYS A 10 -13.93 -25.33 20.07
N SER A 11 -14.12 -25.16 21.38
CA SER A 11 -15.40 -24.71 21.95
C SER A 11 -15.69 -23.24 21.62
N VAL A 12 -14.66 -22.38 21.62
CA VAL A 12 -14.76 -20.98 21.20
C VAL A 12 -15.03 -20.86 19.70
N GLU A 13 -14.35 -21.65 18.86
CA GLU A 13 -14.62 -21.72 17.42
C GLU A 13 -16.06 -22.15 17.10
N GLN A 14 -16.60 -23.12 17.85
CA GLN A 14 -18.00 -23.56 17.69
C GLN A 14 -19.00 -22.48 18.12
N LEU A 15 -18.69 -21.73 19.18
CA LEU A 15 -19.50 -20.60 19.63
C LEU A 15 -19.48 -19.45 18.61
N LEU A 16 -18.32 -19.12 18.05
CA LEU A 16 -18.17 -18.13 16.99
C LEU A 16 -18.93 -18.53 15.71
N LYS A 17 -18.90 -19.81 15.32
CA LYS A 17 -19.71 -20.35 14.20
C LYS A 17 -21.21 -20.30 14.45
N LEU A 18 -21.65 -20.36 15.71
CA LEU A 18 -23.06 -20.21 16.10
C LEU A 18 -23.51 -18.75 16.05
N ILE A 19 -22.65 -17.82 16.48
CA ILE A 19 -22.87 -16.37 16.38
C ILE A 19 -22.92 -15.94 14.92
N SER A 20 -21.99 -16.44 14.08
CA SER A 20 -21.97 -16.16 12.63
C SER A 20 -23.16 -16.75 11.87
N LYS A 21 -23.79 -17.81 12.40
CA LYS A 21 -25.05 -18.36 11.87
C LYS A 21 -26.27 -17.54 12.27
N GLN A 22 -26.25 -16.86 13.42
CA GLN A 22 -27.36 -16.01 13.87
C GLN A 22 -27.40 -14.65 13.15
N SER A 23 -26.31 -14.20 12.53
CA SER A 23 -26.25 -12.99 11.70
C SER A 23 -26.72 -13.18 10.24
N GLN A 24 -27.24 -14.36 9.87
CA GLN A 24 -27.89 -14.59 8.58
C GLN A 24 -29.34 -14.06 8.55
N GLU A 25 -29.57 -12.81 8.96
CA GLU A 25 -30.68 -12.05 8.38
C GLU A 25 -30.39 -11.89 6.89
N GLN A 26 -31.41 -12.05 6.03
CA GLN A 26 -31.26 -11.98 4.57
C GLN A 26 -30.47 -10.73 4.18
N SER A 27 -29.20 -10.91 3.80
CA SER A 27 -28.36 -9.83 3.30
C SER A 27 -29.06 -9.21 2.10
N PHE A 28 -29.26 -7.89 2.14
CA PHE A 28 -29.70 -7.15 0.97
C PHE A 28 -28.77 -7.47 -0.21
N VAL A 29 -29.32 -7.85 -1.36
CA VAL A 29 -28.56 -8.13 -2.59
C VAL A 29 -29.15 -7.25 -3.68
N ASP A 30 -28.31 -6.43 -4.31
CA ASP A 30 -28.67 -5.65 -5.47
C ASP A 30 -28.13 -6.35 -6.74
N PRO A 31 -29.00 -7.00 -7.54
CA PRO A 31 -28.57 -7.72 -8.73
C PRO A 31 -28.06 -6.80 -9.83
N THR A 32 -28.28 -5.47 -9.75
CA THR A 32 -27.91 -4.51 -10.80
C THR A 32 -26.45 -4.08 -10.73
N LEU A 33 -25.77 -4.29 -9.61
CA LEU A 33 -24.37 -3.90 -9.39
C LEU A 33 -23.39 -4.67 -10.28
N ASP A 34 -22.52 -3.94 -10.97
CA ASP A 34 -21.43 -4.54 -11.73
C ASP A 34 -20.40 -5.21 -10.81
N PRO A 35 -19.78 -6.33 -11.23
CA PRO A 35 -18.86 -7.07 -10.37
C PRO A 35 -17.61 -6.26 -10.01
N VAL A 36 -17.09 -6.51 -8.80
CA VAL A 36 -15.86 -5.94 -8.25
C VAL A 36 -14.82 -7.03 -8.00
N LEU A 37 -13.58 -6.75 -8.38
CA LEU A 37 -12.39 -7.52 -8.03
C LEU A 37 -11.47 -6.70 -7.14
N LEU A 38 -11.22 -7.17 -5.93
CA LEU A 38 -10.26 -6.58 -4.99
C LEU A 38 -8.87 -7.20 -5.16
N VAL A 39 -7.84 -6.35 -5.27
CA VAL A 39 -6.44 -6.76 -5.52
C VAL A 39 -5.52 -6.14 -4.46
N PRO A 40 -4.80 -6.95 -3.68
CA PRO A 40 -3.99 -6.51 -2.55
C PRO A 40 -2.64 -5.91 -2.99
N GLY A 41 -1.92 -5.33 -2.03
CA GLY A 41 -0.55 -4.87 -2.19
C GLY A 41 0.47 -5.93 -1.78
N ILE A 42 1.74 -5.49 -1.68
CA ILE A 42 2.82 -6.34 -1.16
C ILE A 42 2.46 -6.82 0.25
N ALA A 43 2.72 -8.10 0.52
CA ALA A 43 2.42 -8.74 1.79
C ALA A 43 0.91 -8.78 2.18
N GLY A 44 0.00 -8.32 1.31
CA GLY A 44 -1.45 -8.28 1.56
C GLY A 44 -2.22 -9.53 1.15
N SER A 45 -1.53 -10.65 0.87
CA SER A 45 -2.13 -11.95 0.55
C SER A 45 -1.65 -13.01 1.51
N ILE A 46 -2.54 -13.87 1.98
CA ILE A 46 -2.17 -15.11 2.70
C ILE A 46 -1.36 -16.02 1.76
N LEU A 47 -0.24 -16.55 2.25
CA LEU A 47 0.59 -17.56 1.60
C LEU A 47 0.61 -18.84 2.43
N ASN A 48 0.41 -19.97 1.75
CA ASN A 48 0.56 -21.30 2.31
C ASN A 48 1.76 -22.00 1.67
N ALA A 49 2.52 -22.73 2.47
CA ALA A 49 3.45 -23.74 1.97
C ALA A 49 2.70 -25.06 1.80
N VAL A 50 2.95 -25.74 0.68
CA VAL A 50 2.38 -27.05 0.34
C VAL A 50 3.53 -28.02 0.17
N ASP A 51 3.51 -29.11 0.94
CA ASP A 51 4.47 -30.20 0.80
C ASP A 51 4.15 -31.03 -0.45
N ASP A 52 5.12 -31.16 -1.34
CA ASP A 52 4.93 -31.79 -2.66
C ASP A 52 4.63 -33.29 -2.59
N LYS A 53 5.05 -33.95 -1.50
CA LYS A 53 4.91 -35.41 -1.32
C LYS A 53 3.59 -35.77 -0.69
N THR A 54 3.14 -34.98 0.26
CA THR A 54 1.97 -35.25 1.10
C THR A 54 0.75 -34.42 0.72
N GLY A 55 0.94 -33.32 -0.01
CA GLY A 55 -0.09 -32.33 -0.29
C GLY A 55 -0.55 -31.57 0.95
N LYS A 56 0.18 -31.67 2.07
CA LYS A 56 -0.19 -31.01 3.31
C LYS A 56 0.08 -29.51 3.17
N THR A 57 -0.96 -28.72 3.37
CA THR A 57 -0.91 -27.26 3.33
C THR A 57 -0.72 -26.68 4.74
N GLU A 58 0.12 -25.66 4.85
CA GLU A 58 0.35 -24.91 6.08
C GLU A 58 0.45 -23.41 5.79
N ARG A 59 -0.26 -22.57 6.56
CA ARG A 59 -0.14 -21.11 6.45
C ARG A 59 1.21 -20.64 6.98
N VAL A 60 1.98 -19.98 6.12
CA VAL A 60 3.30 -19.41 6.45
C VAL A 60 3.28 -17.88 6.50
N TRP A 61 2.27 -17.26 5.90
CA TRP A 61 2.01 -15.82 5.98
C TRP A 61 0.51 -15.53 5.79
N VAL A 62 -0.13 -14.59 6.50
CA VAL A 62 0.33 -14.01 7.76
C VAL A 62 0.04 -15.01 8.89
N ARG A 63 0.98 -15.13 9.83
CA ARG A 63 0.91 -16.02 10.99
C ARG A 63 1.49 -15.28 12.19
N ILE A 64 0.91 -15.46 13.37
CA ILE A 64 1.47 -14.97 14.64
C ILE A 64 2.20 -16.10 15.40
N LEU A 65 1.60 -17.27 15.58
CA LEU A 65 2.22 -18.34 16.36
C LEU A 65 3.34 -19.04 15.61
N GLY A 66 4.57 -19.00 16.15
CA GLY A 66 5.74 -19.61 15.50
C GLY A 66 6.12 -18.95 14.18
N ALA A 67 5.65 -17.71 13.95
CA ALA A 67 5.74 -17.00 12.68
C ALA A 67 7.17 -16.97 12.11
N ASP A 68 8.15 -16.51 12.89
CA ASP A 68 9.52 -16.35 12.42
C ASP A 68 10.17 -17.70 12.06
N HIS A 69 9.96 -18.75 12.86
CA HIS A 69 10.50 -20.08 12.57
C HIS A 69 10.00 -20.61 11.23
N GLU A 70 8.69 -20.61 11.05
CA GLU A 70 8.01 -21.22 9.90
C GLU A 70 8.20 -20.41 8.63
N PHE A 71 8.27 -19.08 8.77
CA PHE A 71 8.64 -18.18 7.70
C PHE A 71 10.06 -18.45 7.19
N ARG A 72 11.03 -18.64 8.09
CA ARG A 72 12.42 -18.93 7.71
C ARG A 72 12.58 -20.31 7.10
N ASP A 73 11.86 -21.29 7.62
CA ASP A 73 11.93 -22.68 7.15
C ASP A 73 11.30 -22.85 5.77
N LYS A 74 10.17 -22.19 5.50
CA LYS A 74 9.33 -22.48 4.33
C LYS A 74 9.13 -21.35 3.35
N LEU A 75 9.38 -20.10 3.74
CA LEU A 75 9.10 -18.94 2.88
C LEU A 75 10.35 -18.25 2.34
N TRP A 76 11.49 -18.36 3.03
CA TRP A 76 12.77 -17.89 2.48
C TRP A 76 13.00 -18.42 1.07
N SER A 77 13.47 -17.54 0.20
CA SER A 77 13.53 -17.77 -1.23
C SER A 77 14.91 -17.52 -1.80
N ARG A 78 15.12 -18.04 -3.01
CA ARG A 78 16.17 -17.61 -3.94
C ARG A 78 15.53 -17.26 -5.28
N PHE A 79 15.97 -16.16 -5.88
CA PHE A 79 15.56 -15.83 -7.24
C PHE A 79 16.32 -16.65 -8.27
N ASP A 80 15.60 -17.24 -9.22
CA ASP A 80 16.16 -17.88 -10.41
C ASP A 80 16.03 -16.93 -11.62
N PRO A 81 17.14 -16.36 -12.13
CA PRO A 81 17.12 -15.45 -13.28
C PRO A 81 16.69 -16.13 -14.58
N ALA A 82 16.83 -17.45 -14.69
CA ALA A 82 16.45 -18.17 -15.91
C ALA A 82 14.93 -18.25 -16.09
N THR A 83 14.20 -18.36 -14.98
CA THR A 83 12.74 -18.45 -14.95
C THR A 83 12.07 -17.12 -14.55
N GLY A 84 12.81 -16.22 -13.92
CA GLY A 84 12.27 -14.97 -13.34
C GLY A 84 11.42 -15.22 -12.10
N ARG A 85 11.61 -16.37 -11.42
CA ARG A 85 10.80 -16.83 -10.28
C ARG A 85 11.62 -16.77 -8.99
N SER A 86 10.99 -16.33 -7.91
CA SER A 86 11.50 -16.55 -6.55
C SER A 86 11.00 -17.89 -6.03
N GLU A 87 11.90 -18.86 -5.94
CA GLU A 87 11.63 -20.22 -5.46
C GLU A 87 11.96 -20.30 -3.97
N THR A 88 11.27 -21.17 -3.23
CA THR A 88 11.59 -21.44 -1.81
C THR A 88 12.94 -22.13 -1.70
N LEU A 89 13.66 -21.92 -0.58
CA LEU A 89 14.92 -22.61 -0.31
C LEU A 89 14.73 -24.10 -0.01
N ASP A 90 13.52 -24.52 0.38
CA ASP A 90 13.14 -25.92 0.51
C ASP A 90 12.56 -26.45 -0.81
N ASP A 91 13.31 -27.33 -1.48
CA ASP A 91 12.93 -27.98 -2.74
C ASP A 91 11.75 -28.97 -2.59
N GLY A 92 11.32 -29.29 -1.35
CA GLY A 92 10.21 -30.19 -1.07
C GLY A 92 8.85 -29.51 -0.90
N THR A 93 8.81 -28.17 -0.99
CA THR A 93 7.59 -27.39 -0.81
C THR A 93 7.44 -26.33 -1.89
N HIS A 94 6.21 -25.94 -2.18
CA HIS A 94 5.90 -24.77 -2.98
C HIS A 94 4.88 -23.87 -2.29
N ILE A 95 4.80 -22.62 -2.75
CA ILE A 95 3.87 -21.64 -2.19
C ILE A 95 2.61 -21.54 -3.04
N GLU A 96 1.47 -21.58 -2.35
CA GLU A 96 0.15 -21.37 -2.93
C GLU A 96 -0.60 -20.25 -2.21
N VAL A 97 -1.50 -19.59 -2.93
CA VAL A 97 -2.41 -18.57 -2.39
C VAL A 97 -3.82 -19.14 -2.30
N PRO A 98 -4.45 -19.15 -1.10
CA PRO A 98 -5.82 -19.64 -0.93
C PRO A 98 -6.81 -19.02 -1.92
N GLN A 99 -7.75 -19.83 -2.42
CA GLN A 99 -8.81 -19.37 -3.33
C GLN A 99 -10.20 -19.38 -2.67
N ASP A 100 -10.27 -19.73 -1.38
CA ASP A 100 -11.49 -19.75 -0.57
C ASP A 100 -12.21 -18.39 -0.59
N ARG A 101 -13.54 -18.44 -0.39
CA ARG A 101 -14.43 -17.27 -0.52
C ARG A 101 -14.16 -16.48 -1.80
N HIS A 102 -13.97 -17.21 -2.91
CA HIS A 102 -13.71 -16.63 -4.23
C HIS A 102 -12.49 -15.69 -4.24
N GLY A 103 -11.45 -16.04 -3.47
CA GLY A 103 -10.21 -15.27 -3.30
C GLY A 103 -10.29 -14.15 -2.27
N LEU A 104 -11.44 -13.88 -1.67
CA LEU A 104 -11.58 -12.88 -0.61
C LEU A 104 -10.88 -13.33 0.68
N TYR A 105 -10.90 -14.64 0.98
CA TYR A 105 -10.26 -15.16 2.20
C TYR A 105 -8.78 -14.80 2.27
N ALA A 106 -8.06 -14.82 1.14
CA ALA A 106 -6.64 -14.51 1.11
C ALA A 106 -6.31 -13.04 1.42
N ILE A 107 -7.29 -12.13 1.38
CA ILE A 107 -7.07 -10.68 1.45
C ILE A 107 -7.94 -9.96 2.50
N ASP A 108 -8.83 -10.69 3.18
CA ASP A 108 -9.82 -10.15 4.12
C ASP A 108 -9.18 -9.74 5.47
N SER A 109 -8.90 -10.74 6.31
CA SER A 109 -8.11 -10.62 7.54
C SER A 109 -6.82 -11.41 7.34
N LEU A 110 -5.68 -10.78 7.61
CA LEU A 110 -4.39 -11.39 7.33
C LEU A 110 -4.08 -12.53 8.31
N ASP A 111 -4.52 -12.45 9.59
CA ASP A 111 -4.48 -13.59 10.53
C ASP A 111 -5.86 -13.90 11.15
N PRO A 112 -6.68 -14.75 10.51
CA PRO A 112 -7.99 -15.15 11.03
C PRO A 112 -7.93 -16.11 12.23
N ASP A 113 -6.76 -16.69 12.56
CA ASP A 113 -6.64 -17.66 13.66
C ASP A 113 -6.32 -16.99 15.01
N MET A 114 -6.23 -15.65 15.02
CA MET A 114 -6.09 -14.87 16.25
C MET A 114 -7.41 -14.87 17.04
N VAL A 115 -7.48 -15.71 18.08
CA VAL A 115 -8.63 -15.86 19.00
C VAL A 115 -8.98 -14.55 19.75
N ILE A 116 -8.07 -13.57 19.74
CA ILE A 116 -8.25 -12.21 20.29
C ILE A 116 -8.04 -11.21 19.14
N GLY A 117 -8.88 -11.28 18.10
CA GLY A 117 -8.81 -10.44 16.90
C GLY A 117 -9.24 -9.00 17.15
N GLY A 118 -8.29 -8.12 17.48
CA GLY A 118 -8.47 -6.66 17.35
C GLY A 118 -8.26 -6.19 15.91
N ASP A 119 -8.58 -4.93 15.63
CA ASP A 119 -8.48 -4.26 14.32
C ASP A 119 -7.08 -4.35 13.64
N CYS A 120 -6.05 -4.83 14.36
CA CYS A 120 -4.66 -4.89 13.92
C CYS A 120 -4.35 -5.90 12.80
N VAL A 121 -5.23 -6.86 12.48
CA VAL A 121 -5.02 -7.85 11.39
C VAL A 121 -5.93 -7.69 10.17
N TYR A 122 -6.86 -6.73 10.21
CA TYR A 122 -7.76 -6.45 9.09
C TYR A 122 -7.06 -5.73 7.95
N TYR A 123 -7.30 -6.20 6.73
CA TYR A 123 -6.77 -5.59 5.52
C TYR A 123 -7.87 -5.10 4.58
N PHE A 124 -8.58 -5.96 3.85
CA PHE A 124 -9.80 -5.57 3.13
C PHE A 124 -11.09 -5.79 3.92
N HIS A 125 -11.01 -6.28 5.16
CA HIS A 125 -12.17 -6.67 5.96
C HIS A 125 -13.30 -5.64 5.96
N ASP A 126 -13.01 -4.40 6.37
CA ASP A 126 -14.02 -3.35 6.49
C ASP A 126 -14.61 -2.98 5.13
N MET A 127 -13.80 -2.97 4.07
CA MET A 127 -14.26 -2.74 2.71
C MET A 127 -15.20 -3.86 2.25
N ILE A 128 -14.87 -5.13 2.51
CA ILE A 128 -15.73 -6.27 2.17
C ILE A 128 -17.06 -6.16 2.92
N VAL A 129 -17.02 -5.82 4.21
CA VAL A 129 -18.22 -5.62 5.05
C VAL A 129 -19.11 -4.50 4.49
N GLU A 130 -18.53 -3.36 4.09
CA GLU A 130 -19.29 -2.27 3.48
C GLU A 130 -19.88 -2.65 2.13
N PHE A 131 -19.14 -3.37 1.28
CA PHE A 131 -19.64 -3.79 -0.03
C PHE A 131 -20.83 -4.74 0.13
N ILE A 132 -20.78 -5.67 1.09
CA ILE A 132 -21.92 -6.54 1.40
C ILE A 132 -23.14 -5.72 1.86
N LYS A 133 -22.93 -4.67 2.68
CA LYS A 133 -24.03 -3.75 3.08
C LYS A 133 -24.62 -2.99 1.89
N TRP A 134 -23.83 -2.69 0.87
CA TRP A 134 -24.29 -2.01 -0.34
C TRP A 134 -25.03 -2.93 -1.32
N GLY A 135 -25.09 -4.23 -1.04
CA GLY A 135 -25.80 -5.21 -1.87
C GLY A 135 -24.92 -6.10 -2.73
N TYR A 136 -23.59 -6.04 -2.58
CA TYR A 136 -22.69 -6.97 -3.25
C TYR A 136 -22.77 -8.38 -2.65
N GLN A 137 -22.53 -9.38 -3.48
CA GLN A 137 -22.60 -10.79 -3.10
C GLN A 137 -21.29 -11.51 -3.48
N GLU A 138 -20.65 -12.13 -2.49
CA GLU A 138 -19.45 -12.94 -2.71
C GLU A 138 -19.70 -14.02 -3.77
N GLY A 139 -18.75 -14.17 -4.69
CA GLY A 139 -18.83 -15.18 -5.76
C GLY A 139 -19.80 -14.87 -6.90
N THR A 140 -20.54 -13.75 -6.80
CA THR A 140 -21.44 -13.29 -7.88
C THR A 140 -21.09 -11.88 -8.34
N THR A 141 -20.93 -10.93 -7.42
CA THR A 141 -20.55 -9.54 -7.73
C THR A 141 -19.35 -9.05 -6.91
N LEU A 142 -18.86 -9.81 -5.92
CA LEU A 142 -17.67 -9.47 -5.14
C LEU A 142 -16.66 -10.62 -5.13
N PHE A 143 -15.41 -10.30 -5.45
CA PHE A 143 -14.33 -11.27 -5.62
C PHE A 143 -13.01 -10.70 -5.11
N GLY A 144 -12.11 -11.57 -4.67
CA GLY A 144 -10.74 -11.22 -4.31
C GLY A 144 -9.73 -11.89 -5.24
N PHE A 145 -8.54 -11.31 -5.36
CA PHE A 145 -7.41 -11.88 -6.05
C PHE A 145 -6.13 -11.72 -5.24
N GLY A 146 -5.88 -12.67 -4.32
CA GLY A 146 -4.57 -12.81 -3.70
C GLY A 146 -3.54 -13.38 -4.68
N TYR A 147 -2.28 -12.96 -4.53
CA TYR A 147 -1.15 -13.40 -5.34
C TYR A 147 0.12 -13.55 -4.51
N ASP A 148 1.11 -14.29 -5.03
CA ASP A 148 2.41 -14.42 -4.38
C ASP A 148 3.18 -13.11 -4.54
N PHE A 149 3.16 -12.30 -3.49
CA PHE A 149 3.76 -10.96 -3.49
C PHE A 149 5.28 -10.98 -3.55
N ARG A 150 5.94 -12.14 -3.50
CA ARG A 150 7.39 -12.26 -3.69
C ARG A 150 7.77 -12.06 -5.15
N GLN A 151 6.90 -12.48 -6.06
CA GLN A 151 7.15 -12.49 -7.50
C GLN A 151 7.08 -11.08 -8.12
N SER A 152 7.66 -10.93 -9.31
CA SER A 152 7.55 -9.71 -10.12
C SER A 152 6.10 -9.40 -10.50
N ASN A 153 5.75 -8.11 -10.61
CA ASN A 153 4.44 -7.67 -11.09
C ASN A 153 4.18 -8.06 -12.56
N ARG A 154 5.21 -8.46 -13.32
CA ARG A 154 5.09 -9.02 -14.68
C ARG A 154 5.33 -10.54 -14.75
N PHE A 155 5.31 -11.23 -13.62
CA PHE A 155 5.51 -12.68 -13.59
C PHE A 155 4.35 -13.42 -14.29
N GLN A 156 4.69 -14.21 -15.31
CA GLN A 156 3.70 -14.77 -16.25
C GLN A 156 2.62 -15.60 -15.55
N GLU A 157 2.97 -16.47 -14.60
CA GLU A 157 1.97 -17.32 -13.91
C GLU A 157 0.94 -16.48 -13.13
N THR A 158 1.36 -15.36 -12.53
CA THR A 158 0.44 -14.45 -11.84
C THR A 158 -0.49 -13.76 -12.82
N LEU A 159 0.03 -13.31 -13.98
CA LEU A 159 -0.76 -12.66 -15.01
C LEU A 159 -1.77 -13.63 -15.64
N ASP A 160 -1.37 -14.88 -15.91
CA ASP A 160 -2.25 -15.92 -16.46
C ASP A 160 -3.38 -16.28 -15.48
N ARG A 161 -3.07 -16.33 -14.18
CA ARG A 161 -4.07 -16.50 -13.12
C ARG A 161 -5.03 -15.32 -13.05
N LEU A 162 -4.53 -14.09 -13.20
CA LEU A 162 -5.38 -12.89 -13.23
C LEU A 162 -6.31 -12.89 -14.46
N ALA A 163 -5.79 -13.23 -15.64
CA ALA A 163 -6.60 -13.38 -16.86
C ALA A 163 -7.73 -14.40 -16.68
N SER A 164 -7.38 -15.58 -16.15
CA SER A 164 -8.35 -16.65 -15.85
C SER A 164 -9.38 -16.21 -14.81
N LYS A 165 -8.95 -15.45 -13.80
CA LYS A 165 -9.84 -14.88 -12.78
C LYS A 165 -10.84 -13.89 -13.39
N LEU A 166 -10.38 -12.97 -14.22
CA LEU A 166 -11.25 -12.00 -14.90
C LEU A 166 -12.30 -12.69 -15.78
N GLU A 167 -11.91 -13.71 -16.55
CA GLU A 167 -12.87 -14.51 -17.33
C GLU A 167 -13.90 -15.20 -16.42
N SER A 168 -13.45 -15.84 -15.34
CA SER A 168 -14.36 -16.53 -14.41
C SER A 168 -15.38 -15.58 -13.77
N ILE A 169 -14.96 -14.37 -13.40
CA ILE A 169 -15.83 -13.34 -12.84
C ILE A 169 -16.82 -12.86 -13.90
N TYR A 170 -16.35 -12.59 -15.10
CA TYR A 170 -17.20 -12.14 -16.21
C TYR A 170 -18.32 -13.15 -16.49
N THR A 171 -18.00 -14.45 -16.51
CA THR A 171 -18.99 -15.52 -16.67
C THR A 171 -19.94 -15.60 -15.47
N ALA A 172 -19.42 -15.61 -14.23
CA ALA A 172 -20.24 -15.68 -13.02
C ALA A 172 -21.19 -14.48 -12.87
N SER A 173 -20.81 -13.33 -13.42
CA SER A 173 -21.55 -12.06 -13.34
C SER A 173 -22.52 -11.83 -14.49
N GLY A 174 -22.78 -12.85 -15.31
CA GLY A 174 -23.72 -12.78 -16.44
C GLY A 174 -23.21 -11.95 -17.62
N GLY A 175 -21.89 -11.87 -17.82
CA GLY A 175 -21.27 -11.12 -18.92
C GLY A 175 -21.12 -9.61 -18.67
N ARG A 176 -21.18 -9.18 -17.41
CA ARG A 176 -20.92 -7.79 -17.02
C ARG A 176 -19.43 -7.54 -16.85
N LYS A 177 -18.97 -6.38 -17.32
CA LYS A 177 -17.58 -5.94 -17.14
C LYS A 177 -17.28 -5.59 -15.68
N ILE A 178 -16.02 -5.72 -15.31
CA ILE A 178 -15.54 -5.76 -13.93
C ILE A 178 -14.94 -4.42 -13.51
N ASN A 179 -15.26 -3.98 -12.30
CA ASN A 179 -14.56 -2.90 -11.61
C ASN A 179 -13.39 -3.49 -10.83
N ILE A 180 -12.16 -3.10 -11.13
CA ILE A 180 -10.99 -3.53 -10.36
C ILE A 180 -10.67 -2.46 -9.33
N ILE A 181 -10.51 -2.86 -8.07
CA ILE A 181 -10.01 -2.00 -6.98
C ILE A 181 -8.70 -2.61 -6.51
N SER A 182 -7.61 -1.88 -6.68
CA SER A 182 -6.27 -2.34 -6.32
C SER A 182 -5.66 -1.46 -5.25
N HIS A 183 -4.97 -2.06 -4.28
CA HIS A 183 -4.26 -1.33 -3.24
C HIS A 183 -2.74 -1.44 -3.40
N SER A 184 -2.01 -0.34 -3.15
CA SER A 184 -0.56 -0.32 -3.06
C SER A 184 0.10 -0.99 -4.29
N MET A 185 1.02 -1.93 -4.11
CA MET A 185 1.68 -2.66 -5.19
C MET A 185 0.71 -3.38 -6.14
N GLY A 186 -0.51 -3.72 -5.71
CA GLY A 186 -1.55 -4.28 -6.57
C GLY A 186 -1.88 -3.35 -7.74
N GLY A 187 -1.74 -2.04 -7.58
CA GLY A 187 -1.87 -1.08 -8.68
C GLY A 187 -0.77 -1.24 -9.74
N LEU A 188 0.44 -1.61 -9.34
CA LEU A 188 1.54 -1.90 -10.28
C LEU A 188 1.32 -3.22 -11.02
N LEU A 189 0.79 -4.24 -10.32
CA LEU A 189 0.38 -5.51 -10.93
C LEU A 189 -0.68 -5.29 -12.01
N ILE A 190 -1.75 -4.54 -11.69
CA ILE A 190 -2.81 -4.24 -12.65
C ILE A 190 -2.29 -3.42 -13.84
N LYS A 191 -1.40 -2.45 -13.58
CA LYS A 191 -0.76 -1.66 -14.63
C LYS A 191 0.13 -2.53 -15.54
N CYS A 192 0.88 -3.48 -15.00
CA CYS A 192 1.65 -4.45 -15.78
C CYS A 192 0.74 -5.33 -16.64
N PHE A 193 -0.32 -5.87 -16.04
CA PHE A 193 -1.29 -6.71 -16.73
C PHE A 193 -1.95 -5.95 -17.89
N MET A 194 -2.38 -4.72 -17.66
CA MET A 194 -2.97 -3.85 -18.70
C MET A 194 -2.01 -3.65 -19.87
N SER A 195 -0.72 -3.41 -19.61
CA SER A 195 0.28 -3.20 -20.67
C SER A 195 0.61 -4.47 -21.47
N LEU A 196 0.61 -5.63 -20.82
CA LEU A 196 1.00 -6.92 -21.44
C LEU A 196 -0.19 -7.68 -22.07
N HIS A 197 -1.39 -7.50 -21.52
CA HIS A 197 -2.62 -8.20 -21.88
C HIS A 197 -3.77 -7.21 -22.11
N SER A 198 -3.50 -6.17 -22.90
CA SER A 198 -4.46 -5.08 -23.14
C SER A 198 -5.77 -5.57 -23.75
N ASP A 199 -5.74 -6.57 -24.63
CA ASP A 199 -6.92 -7.18 -25.24
C ASP A 199 -7.84 -7.85 -24.19
N ILE A 200 -7.26 -8.59 -23.25
CA ILE A 200 -7.98 -9.23 -22.15
C ILE A 200 -8.53 -8.16 -21.20
N PHE A 201 -7.71 -7.18 -20.86
CA PHE A 201 -8.10 -6.07 -19.99
C PHE A 201 -9.28 -5.29 -20.58
N GLU A 202 -9.21 -4.91 -21.86
CA GLU A 202 -10.27 -4.23 -22.61
C GLU A 202 -11.56 -5.04 -22.70
N LYS A 203 -11.45 -6.36 -22.85
CA LYS A 203 -12.60 -7.26 -22.93
C LYS A 203 -13.38 -7.30 -21.62
N TYR A 204 -12.68 -7.45 -20.49
CA TYR A 204 -13.32 -7.77 -19.20
C TYR A 204 -13.47 -6.58 -18.25
N VAL A 205 -12.63 -5.55 -18.33
CA VAL A 205 -12.59 -4.46 -17.34
C VAL A 205 -13.43 -3.26 -17.78
N LYS A 206 -14.19 -2.71 -16.82
CA LYS A 206 -15.01 -1.50 -16.95
C LYS A 206 -14.28 -0.28 -16.42
N ASN A 207 -13.91 -0.36 -15.14
CA ASN A 207 -13.25 0.70 -14.39
C ASN A 207 -12.07 0.10 -13.62
N TRP A 208 -11.01 0.88 -13.43
CA TRP A 208 -9.93 0.56 -12.50
C TRP A 208 -9.77 1.71 -11.49
N ILE A 209 -9.83 1.38 -10.21
CA ILE A 209 -9.61 2.29 -9.09
C ILE A 209 -8.34 1.85 -8.37
N ALA A 210 -7.30 2.67 -8.43
CA ALA A 210 -6.08 2.46 -7.66
C ALA A 210 -6.15 3.23 -6.34
N ILE A 211 -5.80 2.58 -5.23
CA ILE A 211 -5.72 3.17 -3.89
C ILE A 211 -4.27 3.06 -3.41
N ALA A 212 -3.67 4.20 -3.05
CA ALA A 212 -2.32 4.31 -2.50
C ALA A 212 -1.23 3.62 -3.34
N ALA A 213 -1.37 3.61 -4.67
CA ALA A 213 -0.44 2.88 -5.53
C ALA A 213 0.90 3.64 -5.71
N PRO A 214 2.06 3.01 -5.45
CA PRO A 214 3.38 3.65 -5.57
C PRO A 214 3.88 3.68 -7.01
N PHE A 215 3.25 4.46 -7.90
CA PHE A 215 3.55 4.44 -9.34
C PHE A 215 5.01 4.77 -9.68
N ARG A 216 5.73 5.50 -8.82
CA ARG A 216 7.18 5.78 -8.95
C ARG A 216 8.03 5.19 -7.82
N GLY A 217 7.45 4.29 -7.03
CA GLY A 217 8.11 3.63 -5.89
C GLY A 217 7.94 4.37 -4.56
N ALA A 218 8.49 3.78 -3.51
CA ALA A 218 8.46 4.28 -2.13
C ALA A 218 9.91 4.44 -1.61
N PRO A 219 10.65 5.46 -2.07
CA PRO A 219 12.11 5.53 -1.97
C PRO A 219 12.69 5.31 -0.57
N GLY A 220 12.22 6.09 0.41
CA GLY A 220 12.77 6.03 1.77
C GLY A 220 12.42 4.73 2.48
N TYR A 221 11.16 4.31 2.38
CA TYR A 221 10.67 3.07 2.98
C TYR A 221 11.41 1.84 2.42
N ILE A 222 11.58 1.77 1.09
CA ILE A 222 12.23 0.63 0.42
C ILE A 222 13.74 0.61 0.66
N THR A 223 14.40 1.77 0.66
CA THR A 223 15.83 1.88 1.02
C THR A 223 16.08 1.35 2.43
N SER A 224 15.25 1.77 3.40
CA SER A 224 15.34 1.26 4.76
C SER A 224 15.00 -0.23 4.87
N THR A 225 14.12 -0.74 4.00
CA THR A 225 13.77 -2.17 3.96
C THR A 225 14.95 -3.01 3.51
N PHE A 226 15.68 -2.59 2.46
CA PHE A 226 16.89 -3.29 2.01
C PHE A 226 17.98 -3.33 3.06
N LEU A 227 18.20 -2.22 3.77
CA LEU A 227 19.29 -2.11 4.74
C LEU A 227 18.91 -2.66 6.11
N ASN A 228 17.75 -2.32 6.66
CA ASN A 228 17.38 -2.62 8.06
C ASN A 228 16.20 -3.59 8.21
N GLY A 229 15.60 -4.03 7.11
CA GLY A 229 14.38 -4.83 7.12
C GLY A 229 13.11 -4.04 7.42
N ALA A 230 11.97 -4.72 7.28
CA ALA A 230 10.64 -4.14 7.52
C ALA A 230 9.89 -4.96 8.58
N SER A 231 9.03 -4.28 9.34
CA SER A 231 8.03 -4.90 10.22
C SER A 231 6.67 -4.37 9.80
N PHE A 232 5.68 -5.25 9.72
CA PHE A 232 4.30 -4.93 9.33
C PHE A 232 3.35 -4.78 10.53
N VAL A 233 3.90 -4.86 11.74
CA VAL A 233 3.20 -4.67 13.02
C VAL A 233 4.01 -3.67 13.84
N ASP A 234 3.34 -2.82 14.62
CA ASP A 234 3.97 -1.84 15.51
C ASP A 234 3.81 -2.20 17.00
N GLY A 235 4.74 -1.75 17.83
CA GLY A 235 4.67 -1.94 19.29
C GLY A 235 5.11 -3.31 19.79
N TRP A 236 4.57 -3.74 20.93
CA TRP A 236 5.01 -4.95 21.65
C TRP A 236 4.69 -6.26 20.90
N GLU A 237 3.71 -6.22 19.99
CA GLU A 237 3.24 -7.33 19.16
C GLU A 237 4.29 -7.76 18.12
N GLN A 238 5.25 -6.87 17.78
CA GLN A 238 6.40 -7.19 16.91
C GLN A 238 7.20 -8.41 17.39
N ASN A 239 7.26 -8.64 18.71
CA ASN A 239 8.02 -9.76 19.29
C ASN A 239 7.40 -11.14 19.01
N PHE A 240 6.12 -11.17 18.63
CA PHE A 240 5.40 -12.38 18.27
C PHE A 240 5.29 -12.54 16.75
N PHE A 241 5.81 -11.58 15.98
CA PHE A 241 5.73 -11.55 14.53
C PHE A 241 7.10 -11.86 13.89
N ILE A 242 7.14 -11.88 12.56
CA ILE A 242 8.39 -12.11 11.81
C ILE A 242 9.37 -10.98 12.08
N SER A 243 10.61 -11.33 12.41
CA SER A 243 11.63 -10.33 12.72
C SER A 243 11.99 -9.52 11.47
N LYS A 244 12.36 -8.25 11.66
CA LYS A 244 12.82 -7.37 10.56
C LYS A 244 13.95 -8.02 9.75
N TRP A 245 14.87 -8.68 10.44
CA TRP A 245 15.97 -9.40 9.80
C TRP A 245 15.46 -10.57 8.95
N SER A 246 14.60 -11.45 9.47
CA SER A 246 14.06 -12.57 8.69
C SER A 246 13.30 -12.10 7.45
N MET A 247 12.50 -11.03 7.58
CA MET A 247 11.78 -10.41 6.46
C MET A 247 12.76 -9.82 5.44
N GLN A 248 13.81 -9.14 5.90
CA GLN A 248 14.87 -8.61 5.02
C GLN A 248 15.48 -9.72 4.16
N GLN A 249 15.80 -10.87 4.76
CA GLN A 249 16.40 -12.00 4.02
C GLN A 249 15.50 -12.52 2.91
N LEU A 250 14.18 -12.57 3.15
CA LEU A 250 13.21 -12.92 2.11
C LEU A 250 13.22 -11.88 0.99
N LEU A 251 13.07 -10.60 1.37
CA LEU A 251 12.85 -9.51 0.41
C LEU A 251 14.05 -9.29 -0.51
N LEU A 252 15.27 -9.57 -0.06
CA LEU A 252 16.48 -9.48 -0.90
C LEU A 252 16.41 -10.37 -2.16
N GLU A 253 15.61 -11.43 -2.12
CA GLU A 253 15.39 -12.37 -3.24
C GLU A 253 13.98 -12.25 -3.86
N CYS A 254 13.24 -11.18 -3.57
CA CYS A 254 11.89 -10.94 -4.10
C CYS A 254 11.89 -9.81 -5.15
N PRO A 255 11.60 -10.06 -6.44
CA PRO A 255 11.48 -9.01 -7.45
C PRO A 255 10.53 -7.87 -7.10
N SER A 256 9.46 -8.16 -6.35
CA SER A 256 8.49 -7.16 -5.92
C SER A 256 9.10 -5.97 -5.17
N ILE A 257 10.06 -6.21 -4.26
CA ILE A 257 10.65 -5.11 -3.47
C ILE A 257 11.55 -4.21 -4.33
N TYR A 258 12.23 -4.78 -5.33
CA TYR A 258 13.06 -4.03 -6.27
C TYR A 258 12.21 -3.17 -7.21
N GLU A 259 11.02 -3.63 -7.56
CA GLU A 259 10.04 -2.89 -8.36
C GLU A 259 9.42 -1.71 -7.61
N LEU A 260 9.50 -1.70 -6.27
CA LEU A 260 9.07 -0.60 -5.41
C LEU A 260 10.18 0.44 -5.14
N MET A 261 11.42 0.20 -5.56
CA MET A 261 12.50 1.20 -5.46
C MET A 261 12.14 2.49 -6.21
N ALA A 262 12.78 3.59 -5.81
CA ALA A 262 12.67 4.87 -6.50
C ALA A 262 12.90 4.70 -8.01
N CYS A 263 11.98 5.22 -8.81
CA CYS A 263 12.13 5.20 -10.26
C CYS A 263 13.34 6.06 -10.67
N LEU A 264 14.37 5.41 -11.26
CA LEU A 264 15.63 6.04 -11.64
C LEU A 264 15.49 7.10 -12.74
N ASP A 265 14.53 6.89 -13.64
CA ASP A 265 14.29 7.76 -14.80
C ASP A 265 13.20 8.81 -14.53
N TYR A 266 12.60 8.81 -13.34
CA TYR A 266 11.56 9.77 -12.97
C TYR A 266 12.19 11.08 -12.47
N LYS A 267 11.62 12.20 -12.94
CA LYS A 267 12.04 13.54 -12.53
C LYS A 267 11.30 13.93 -11.25
N TRP A 268 11.86 13.51 -10.12
CA TRP A 268 11.39 13.93 -8.81
C TRP A 268 11.54 15.44 -8.62
N GLU A 269 10.56 16.09 -7.99
CA GLU A 269 10.67 17.49 -7.58
C GLU A 269 11.86 17.68 -6.64
N HIS A 270 11.96 16.79 -5.65
CA HIS A 270 13.11 16.63 -4.77
C HIS A 270 13.63 15.21 -4.96
N VAL A 271 14.89 15.05 -5.38
CA VAL A 271 15.46 13.72 -5.59
C VAL A 271 15.59 13.00 -4.25
N PRO A 272 15.04 11.78 -4.07
CA PRO A 272 15.25 11.00 -2.86
C PRO A 272 16.70 10.53 -2.78
N LEU A 273 17.30 10.67 -1.60
CA LEU A 273 18.73 10.39 -1.39
C LEU A 273 18.91 9.26 -0.36
N LEU A 274 20.01 8.54 -0.50
CA LEU A 274 20.64 7.82 0.60
C LEU A 274 21.77 8.70 1.13
N GLU A 275 21.70 9.11 2.39
CA GLU A 275 22.69 9.97 3.02
C GLU A 275 23.44 9.21 4.10
N ILE A 276 24.76 9.41 4.17
CA ILE A 276 25.61 8.72 5.12
C ILE A 276 26.66 9.70 5.66
N TRP A 277 26.68 9.85 6.99
CA TRP A 277 27.78 10.53 7.66
C TRP A 277 29.03 9.66 7.59
N ARG A 278 30.06 10.09 6.87
CA ARG A 278 31.29 9.31 6.61
C ARG A 278 32.50 10.03 7.20
N GLN A 279 33.43 9.25 7.74
CA GLN A 279 34.73 9.75 8.20
C GLN A 279 35.74 9.57 7.07
N LYS A 280 36.27 10.68 6.52
CA LYS A 280 37.41 10.65 5.60
C LYS A 280 38.68 10.91 6.38
N SER A 281 39.63 10.00 6.27
CA SER A 281 41.00 10.20 6.74
C SER A 281 41.82 10.81 5.61
N ASP A 282 42.16 12.09 5.71
CA ASP A 282 43.18 12.71 4.86
C ASP A 282 44.58 12.25 5.31
N ASN A 283 45.55 12.30 4.39
CA ASN A 283 46.94 11.90 4.64
C ASN A 283 47.66 12.69 5.75
N ASP A 284 47.05 13.78 6.25
CA ASP A 284 47.61 14.71 7.24
C ASP A 284 46.98 14.58 8.65
N GLU A 285 46.59 13.36 9.08
CA GLU A 285 46.10 13.01 10.44
C GLU A 285 44.80 13.72 10.92
N HIS A 286 44.20 14.61 10.14
CA HIS A 286 42.89 15.19 10.43
C HIS A 286 41.78 14.38 9.78
N SER A 287 40.98 13.67 10.59
CA SER A 287 39.76 13.04 10.10
C SER A 287 38.66 14.08 9.94
N ASN A 288 38.18 14.29 8.72
CA ASN A 288 37.03 15.16 8.46
C ASN A 288 35.76 14.31 8.33
N ILE A 289 34.69 14.74 9.01
CA ILE A 289 33.39 14.06 8.98
C ILE A 289 32.48 14.82 8.03
N MET A 290 31.92 14.13 7.05
CA MET A 290 31.09 14.74 6.02
C MET A 290 29.84 13.91 5.76
N LEU A 291 28.74 14.58 5.46
CA LEU A 291 27.53 13.95 4.93
C LEU A 291 27.73 13.70 3.43
N GLU A 292 27.74 12.44 3.03
CA GLU A 292 27.71 12.03 1.62
C GLU A 292 26.26 11.71 1.23
N SER A 293 25.79 12.28 0.13
CA SER A 293 24.44 12.05 -0.38
C SER A 293 24.49 11.36 -1.73
N TYR A 294 23.76 10.27 -1.87
CA TYR A 294 23.74 9.39 -3.03
C TYR A 294 22.35 9.41 -3.65
N SER A 295 22.24 9.75 -4.93
CA SER A 295 21.00 9.59 -5.69
C SER A 295 20.59 8.10 -5.80
N PRO A 296 19.36 7.77 -6.23
CA PRO A 296 18.91 6.38 -6.30
C PRO A 296 19.81 5.46 -7.13
N ALA A 297 20.41 5.97 -8.21
CA ALA A 297 21.36 5.21 -9.02
C ALA A 297 22.72 5.05 -8.32
N GLU A 298 23.19 6.09 -7.63
CA GLU A 298 24.45 6.08 -6.89
C GLU A 298 24.37 5.27 -5.58
N ALA A 299 23.18 5.02 -5.06
CA ALA A 299 22.94 4.18 -3.90
C ALA A 299 23.14 2.67 -4.19
N ILE A 300 23.04 2.24 -5.45
CA ILE A 300 23.15 0.81 -5.82
C ILE A 300 24.50 0.21 -5.38
N PRO A 301 25.67 0.80 -5.71
CA PRO A 301 26.96 0.32 -5.20
C PRO A 301 27.03 0.25 -3.67
N ILE A 302 26.35 1.16 -2.96
CA ILE A 302 26.30 1.19 -1.51
C ILE A 302 25.54 -0.02 -0.97
N PHE A 303 24.38 -0.37 -1.56
CA PHE A 303 23.65 -1.58 -1.21
C PHE A 303 24.47 -2.84 -1.46
N MET A 304 25.17 -2.91 -2.60
CA MET A 304 26.03 -4.04 -2.94
C MET A 304 27.15 -4.22 -1.91
N GLU A 305 27.81 -3.15 -1.48
CA GLU A 305 28.86 -3.23 -0.46
C GLU A 305 28.29 -3.58 0.91
N ALA A 306 27.23 -2.88 1.34
CA ALA A 306 26.61 -3.07 2.65
C ALA A 306 26.11 -4.50 2.88
N LEU A 307 25.61 -5.15 1.82
CA LEU A 307 25.04 -6.49 1.87
C LEU A 307 25.99 -7.57 1.30
N SER A 308 27.22 -7.21 0.96
CA SER A 308 28.19 -8.13 0.32
C SER A 308 28.52 -9.38 1.14
N ILE A 309 28.44 -9.29 2.46
CA ILE A 309 28.72 -10.39 3.39
C ILE A 309 27.44 -11.00 3.98
N ASN A 310 26.26 -10.58 3.49
CA ASN A 310 24.99 -11.03 4.02
C ASN A 310 24.77 -12.51 3.70
N LYS A 311 24.47 -13.28 4.74
CA LYS A 311 24.28 -14.73 4.65
C LYS A 311 23.32 -15.24 5.70
N VAL A 312 22.67 -16.35 5.38
CA VAL A 312 21.77 -17.08 6.26
C VAL A 312 22.23 -18.51 6.44
N LEU A 313 21.97 -19.09 7.60
CA LEU A 313 22.15 -20.52 7.84
C LEU A 313 20.81 -21.23 7.57
N PHE A 314 20.79 -22.09 6.56
CA PHE A 314 19.61 -22.88 6.19
C PHE A 314 20.01 -24.35 6.03
N ASN A 315 19.32 -25.26 6.73
CA ASN A 315 19.62 -26.70 6.73
C ASN A 315 21.12 -27.04 6.95
N GLY A 316 21.78 -26.29 7.84
CA GLY A 316 23.19 -26.48 8.17
C GLY A 316 24.19 -25.95 7.13
N SER A 317 23.71 -25.27 6.08
CA SER A 317 24.54 -24.67 5.03
C SER A 317 24.43 -23.15 5.04
N ASP A 318 25.57 -22.47 4.84
CA ASP A 318 25.61 -21.03 4.66
C ASP A 318 25.14 -20.68 3.24
N ILE A 319 24.09 -19.86 3.14
CA ILE A 319 23.56 -19.33 1.89
C ILE A 319 23.81 -17.82 1.84
N SER A 320 24.53 -17.35 0.84
CA SER A 320 24.72 -15.92 0.58
C SER A 320 23.48 -15.31 -0.05
N LEU A 321 23.03 -14.17 0.49
CA LEU A 321 21.88 -13.40 0.00
C LEU A 321 22.30 -11.92 -0.12
N PRO A 322 23.19 -11.55 -1.06
CA PRO A 322 23.60 -10.16 -1.24
C PRO A 322 22.48 -9.33 -1.87
N PHE A 323 22.72 -8.03 -2.06
CA PHE A 323 21.88 -7.24 -2.97
C PHE A 323 21.93 -7.85 -4.38
N ASN A 324 20.78 -8.22 -4.93
CA ASN A 324 20.68 -9.04 -6.13
C ASN A 324 20.52 -8.15 -7.39
N VAL A 325 21.58 -8.06 -8.17
CA VAL A 325 21.65 -7.21 -9.38
C VAL A 325 20.81 -7.77 -10.52
N GLU A 326 20.65 -9.09 -10.62
CA GLU A 326 19.81 -9.72 -11.66
C GLU A 326 18.34 -9.37 -11.45
N ILE A 327 17.89 -9.35 -10.19
CA ILE A 327 16.55 -8.87 -9.84
C ILE A 327 16.40 -7.37 -10.16
N LEU A 328 17.42 -6.56 -9.89
CA LEU A 328 17.39 -5.14 -10.21
C LEU A 328 17.26 -4.90 -11.73
N GLU A 329 17.95 -5.66 -12.56
CA GLU A 329 17.80 -5.63 -14.02
C GLU A 329 16.36 -5.96 -14.42
N TRP A 330 15.79 -7.02 -13.83
CA TRP A 330 14.40 -7.42 -14.07
C TRP A 330 13.41 -6.31 -13.71
N ALA A 331 13.59 -5.67 -12.55
CA ALA A 331 12.77 -4.58 -12.06
C ALA A 331 12.89 -3.33 -12.96
N ASN A 332 14.07 -3.05 -13.51
CA ASN A 332 14.27 -1.96 -14.47
C ASN A 332 13.49 -2.18 -15.78
N GLU A 333 13.42 -3.42 -16.27
CA GLU A 333 12.56 -3.75 -17.42
C GLU A 333 11.08 -3.54 -17.09
N THR A 334 10.63 -3.97 -15.90
CA THR A 334 9.25 -3.74 -15.43
C THR A 334 8.95 -2.24 -15.36
N ARG A 335 9.87 -1.41 -14.83
CA ARG A 335 9.72 0.05 -14.76
C ARG A 335 9.56 0.72 -16.14
N LYS A 336 10.32 0.26 -17.14
CA LYS A 336 10.19 0.74 -18.53
C LYS A 336 8.80 0.42 -19.08
N LEU A 337 8.31 -0.78 -18.83
CA LEU A 337 6.97 -1.19 -19.23
C LEU A 337 5.87 -0.35 -18.56
N LEU A 338 5.99 -0.12 -17.25
CA LEU A 338 5.05 0.71 -16.49
C LEU A 338 5.06 2.18 -16.94
N SER A 339 6.21 2.71 -17.37
CA SER A 339 6.32 4.11 -17.80
C SER A 339 5.69 4.38 -19.16
N ASN A 340 5.55 3.34 -20.00
CA ASN A 340 4.93 3.44 -21.32
C ASN A 340 3.48 2.94 -21.34
N ALA A 341 2.91 2.61 -20.17
CA ALA A 341 1.56 2.08 -20.07
C ALA A 341 0.52 3.16 -20.41
N GLU A 342 -0.44 2.82 -21.26
CA GLU A 342 -1.57 3.68 -21.61
C GLU A 342 -2.87 2.97 -21.26
N ILE A 343 -3.84 3.73 -20.73
CA ILE A 343 -5.15 3.16 -20.45
C ILE A 343 -6.01 3.13 -21.73
N PRO A 344 -6.64 1.99 -22.05
CA PRO A 344 -7.59 1.91 -23.15
C PRO A 344 -8.72 2.94 -23.03
N SER A 345 -9.06 3.58 -24.15
CA SER A 345 -9.98 4.73 -24.20
C SER A 345 -11.35 4.49 -23.55
N GLN A 346 -11.85 3.25 -23.60
CA GLN A 346 -13.15 2.81 -23.10
C GLN A 346 -13.16 2.47 -21.60
N ILE A 347 -11.99 2.42 -20.95
CA ILE A 347 -11.86 2.09 -19.53
C ILE A 347 -11.64 3.38 -18.75
N LYS A 348 -12.38 3.53 -17.66
CA LYS A 348 -12.21 4.65 -16.74
C LYS A 348 -11.19 4.30 -15.66
N PHE A 349 -10.27 5.21 -15.41
CA PHE A 349 -9.30 5.09 -14.31
C PHE A 349 -9.51 6.15 -13.25
N TYR A 350 -9.40 5.74 -12.01
CA TYR A 350 -9.50 6.59 -10.84
C TYR A 350 -8.33 6.31 -9.91
N ASN A 351 -7.84 7.35 -9.24
CA ASN A 351 -6.73 7.25 -8.30
C ASN A 351 -7.13 7.89 -6.97
N ILE A 352 -6.99 7.13 -5.89
CA ILE A 352 -7.08 7.61 -4.51
C ILE A 352 -5.69 7.48 -3.90
N TYR A 353 -5.17 8.54 -3.31
CA TYR A 353 -3.84 8.54 -2.69
C TYR A 353 -3.91 9.14 -1.29
N GLY A 354 -3.07 8.63 -0.38
CA GLY A 354 -3.02 9.16 0.98
C GLY A 354 -2.21 10.45 1.05
N THR A 355 -2.61 11.33 1.97
CA THR A 355 -1.97 12.62 2.25
C THR A 355 -1.84 12.83 3.75
N SER A 356 -1.13 13.88 4.14
CA SER A 356 -1.04 14.40 5.51
C SER A 356 -0.31 13.48 6.51
N TYR A 357 0.50 12.54 6.01
CA TYR A 357 1.41 11.74 6.83
C TYR A 357 2.86 11.99 6.44
N GLU A 358 3.71 12.11 7.47
CA GLU A 358 5.16 12.15 7.29
C GLU A 358 5.65 10.86 6.63
N THR A 359 6.10 10.97 5.39
CA THR A 359 6.44 9.82 4.56
C THR A 359 7.93 9.77 4.28
N PRO A 360 8.63 8.68 4.64
CA PRO A 360 10.06 8.53 4.39
C PRO A 360 10.43 8.72 2.91
N HIS A 361 11.20 9.77 2.64
CA HIS A 361 11.64 10.11 1.29
C HIS A 361 13.14 9.91 1.10
N THR A 362 13.94 10.53 1.98
CA THR A 362 15.40 10.38 2.03
C THR A 362 15.79 9.67 3.33
N VAL A 363 16.76 8.76 3.25
CA VAL A 363 17.23 7.97 4.40
C VAL A 363 18.64 8.39 4.77
N CYS A 364 18.88 8.70 6.04
CA CYS A 364 20.16 9.14 6.56
C CYS A 364 20.70 8.17 7.61
N TYR A 365 21.98 7.81 7.52
CA TYR A 365 22.69 6.95 8.48
C TYR A 365 23.87 7.66 9.15
N GLY A 366 24.05 7.38 10.44
CA GLY A 366 25.11 7.96 11.27
C GLY A 366 24.80 9.38 11.77
N SER A 367 25.83 10.02 12.30
CA SER A 367 25.82 11.43 12.70
C SER A 367 27.25 11.99 12.72
N GLU A 368 27.39 13.31 12.87
CA GLU A 368 28.68 13.95 13.12
C GLU A 368 29.43 13.33 14.32
N SER A 369 28.70 12.96 15.37
CA SER A 369 29.25 12.31 16.56
C SER A 369 29.52 10.81 16.43
N ALA A 370 28.93 10.16 15.42
CA ALA A 370 29.02 8.72 15.20
C ALA A 370 28.98 8.43 13.68
N PRO A 371 30.05 8.76 12.93
CA PRO A 371 30.11 8.53 11.50
C PRO A 371 30.26 7.04 11.17
N VAL A 372 29.76 6.65 9.99
CA VAL A 372 29.87 5.29 9.45
C VAL A 372 31.24 5.12 8.81
N SER A 373 32.09 4.29 9.42
CA SER A 373 33.40 3.95 8.88
C SER A 373 33.33 2.81 7.85
N ASP A 374 32.47 1.82 8.09
CA ASP A 374 32.28 0.64 7.24
C ASP A 374 30.83 0.53 6.78
N LEU A 375 30.60 0.50 5.47
CA LEU A 375 29.26 0.43 4.89
C LEU A 375 28.54 -0.88 5.25
N ARG A 376 29.27 -1.95 5.58
CA ARG A 376 28.71 -3.23 6.06
C ARG A 376 28.03 -3.11 7.44
N GLN A 377 28.21 -2.00 8.14
CA GLN A 377 27.50 -1.73 9.39
C GLN A 377 26.10 -1.15 9.16
N LEU A 378 25.81 -0.58 7.97
CA LEU A 378 24.52 0.07 7.67
C LEU A 378 23.31 -0.78 8.08
N PRO A 379 23.29 -2.12 7.86
CA PRO A 379 22.14 -2.92 8.27
C PRO A 379 21.83 -2.92 9.77
N THR A 380 22.83 -2.65 10.60
CA THR A 380 22.71 -2.62 12.06
C THR A 380 22.43 -1.22 12.62
N LEU A 381 22.54 -0.18 11.80
CA LEU A 381 22.35 1.20 12.22
C LEU A 381 20.88 1.61 12.13
N GLN A 382 20.48 2.52 13.02
CA GLN A 382 19.15 3.12 12.95
C GLN A 382 19.11 4.18 11.84
N ALA A 383 18.18 4.02 10.91
CA ALA A 383 17.86 5.01 9.90
C ALA A 383 17.19 6.25 10.53
N LYS A 384 17.55 7.43 10.02
CA LYS A 384 16.79 8.67 10.19
C LYS A 384 16.15 9.03 8.86
N TYR A 385 14.97 9.65 8.90
CA TYR A 385 14.23 9.97 7.68
C TYR A 385 14.10 11.48 7.53
N ILE A 386 14.26 11.94 6.29
CA ILE A 386 13.73 13.23 5.86
C ILE A 386 12.42 12.89 5.15
N ASN A 387 11.34 13.42 5.71
CA ASN A 387 9.98 13.07 5.32
C ASN A 387 9.41 14.12 4.35
N VAL A 388 8.54 13.67 3.47
CA VAL A 388 7.67 14.51 2.63
C VAL A 388 6.21 14.12 2.87
N ASP A 389 5.28 14.86 2.28
CA ASP A 389 3.86 14.51 2.36
C ASP A 389 3.54 13.20 1.60
N GLY A 390 2.57 12.45 2.11
CA GLY A 390 2.16 11.16 1.58
C GLY A 390 1.32 10.39 2.61
N ASP A 391 1.42 9.07 2.58
CA ASP A 391 0.62 8.15 3.42
C ASP A 391 1.45 7.40 4.49
N GLY A 392 2.67 7.85 4.76
CA GLY A 392 3.60 7.19 5.69
C GLY A 392 4.44 6.08 5.04
N THR A 393 4.10 5.63 3.83
CA THR A 393 4.88 4.66 3.04
C THR A 393 5.26 5.22 1.67
N VAL A 394 4.28 5.73 0.94
CA VAL A 394 4.38 6.19 -0.45
C VAL A 394 4.30 7.71 -0.48
N PRO A 395 5.35 8.40 -0.98
CA PRO A 395 5.30 9.84 -1.18
C PRO A 395 4.14 10.24 -2.09
N LEU A 396 3.47 11.36 -1.76
CA LEU A 396 2.38 11.93 -2.53
C LEU A 396 2.72 12.06 -4.02
N GLU A 397 3.92 12.56 -4.32
CA GLU A 397 4.42 12.73 -5.69
C GLU A 397 4.42 11.40 -6.45
N SER A 398 4.86 10.31 -5.81
CA SER A 398 4.89 8.98 -6.41
C SER A 398 3.48 8.45 -6.68
N ALA A 399 2.56 8.64 -5.75
CA ALA A 399 1.18 8.19 -5.86
C ALA A 399 0.39 8.94 -6.94
N LYS A 400 0.71 10.20 -7.21
CA LYS A 400 0.10 11.01 -8.28
C LYS A 400 0.72 10.76 -9.66
N ALA A 401 1.97 10.28 -9.72
CA ALA A 401 2.75 10.13 -10.95
C ALA A 401 2.41 8.86 -11.76
N ASP A 402 1.13 8.52 -11.85
CA ASP A 402 0.61 7.35 -12.54
C ASP A 402 0.83 7.38 -14.06
N GLY A 403 0.89 8.56 -14.67
CA GLY A 403 1.09 8.74 -16.11
C GLY A 403 -0.09 8.31 -16.98
N LEU A 404 -1.26 8.08 -16.39
CA LEU A 404 -2.48 7.63 -17.04
C LEU A 404 -3.50 8.76 -17.19
N ARG A 405 -4.45 8.59 -18.10
CA ARG A 405 -5.62 9.46 -18.22
C ARG A 405 -6.66 9.07 -17.16
N ALA A 406 -6.57 9.67 -15.98
CA ALA A 406 -7.55 9.48 -14.91
C ALA A 406 -8.78 10.37 -15.11
N GLU A 407 -9.95 9.84 -14.74
CA GLU A 407 -11.20 10.60 -14.62
C GLU A 407 -11.18 11.48 -13.36
N ALA A 408 -10.60 10.97 -12.27
CA ALA A 408 -10.40 11.71 -11.03
C ALA A 408 -9.16 11.21 -10.27
N ARG A 409 -8.52 12.15 -9.57
CA ARG A 409 -7.47 11.89 -8.59
C ARG A 409 -7.83 12.57 -7.28
N VAL A 410 -7.96 11.80 -6.21
CA VAL A 410 -8.47 12.28 -4.91
C VAL A 410 -7.45 11.99 -3.82
N GLY A 411 -6.99 13.04 -3.14
CA GLY A 411 -6.19 12.92 -1.92
C GLY A 411 -7.09 12.68 -0.71
N VAL A 412 -6.71 11.74 0.15
CA VAL A 412 -7.42 11.43 1.40
C VAL A 412 -6.41 11.44 2.54
N PRO A 413 -6.61 12.24 3.60
CA PRO A 413 -5.79 12.14 4.79
C PRO A 413 -5.89 10.74 5.41
N GLY A 414 -4.79 9.99 5.45
CA GLY A 414 -4.81 8.61 5.92
C GLY A 414 -3.46 7.93 5.75
N ASP A 415 -3.11 7.07 6.70
CA ASP A 415 -1.93 6.22 6.55
C ASP A 415 -2.16 5.14 5.48
N HIS A 416 -1.07 4.59 4.97
CA HIS A 416 -1.04 3.70 3.81
C HIS A 416 -2.01 2.53 3.91
N ARG A 417 -2.21 1.96 5.11
CA ARG A 417 -3.16 0.86 5.32
C ARG A 417 -4.51 1.36 5.81
N GLY A 418 -4.54 2.35 6.69
CA GLY A 418 -5.76 2.93 7.26
C GLY A 418 -6.70 3.51 6.22
N ILE A 419 -6.19 3.92 5.05
CA ILE A 419 -7.03 4.37 3.93
C ILE A 419 -8.03 3.32 3.43
N LEU A 420 -7.79 2.01 3.66
CA LEU A 420 -8.70 0.94 3.27
C LEU A 420 -9.93 0.81 4.18
N CYS A 421 -9.88 1.37 5.39
CA CYS A 421 -11.00 1.43 6.32
C CYS A 421 -11.60 2.84 6.48
N ASP A 422 -11.12 3.81 5.70
CA ASP A 422 -11.58 5.19 5.79
C ASP A 422 -13.00 5.37 5.21
N ARG A 423 -13.84 6.11 5.95
CA ARG A 423 -15.26 6.32 5.58
C ARG A 423 -15.43 7.21 4.36
N HIS A 424 -14.52 8.15 4.11
CA HIS A 424 -14.55 9.01 2.94
C HIS A 424 -14.21 8.18 1.69
N VAL A 425 -13.21 7.31 1.78
CA VAL A 425 -12.89 6.33 0.72
C VAL A 425 -14.10 5.47 0.40
N PHE A 426 -14.79 4.93 1.42
CA PHE A 426 -16.03 4.19 1.20
C PHE A 426 -17.10 5.00 0.48
N ARG A 427 -17.28 6.27 0.83
CA ARG A 427 -18.24 7.15 0.16
C ARG A 427 -17.87 7.39 -1.31
N ILE A 428 -16.59 7.65 -1.59
CA ILE A 428 -16.06 7.82 -2.95
C ILE A 428 -16.28 6.55 -3.79
N LEU A 429 -15.89 5.39 -3.24
CA LEU A 429 -16.07 4.10 -3.90
C LEU A 429 -17.54 3.80 -4.19
N LYS A 430 -18.42 4.02 -3.22
CA LYS A 430 -19.87 3.82 -3.38
C LYS A 430 -20.42 4.63 -4.55
N HIS A 431 -19.97 5.88 -4.69
CA HIS A 431 -20.35 6.76 -5.80
C HIS A 431 -19.79 6.29 -7.14
N TRP A 432 -18.48 6.05 -7.25
CA TRP A 432 -17.84 5.63 -8.52
C TRP A 432 -18.37 4.29 -9.02
N LEU A 433 -18.71 3.38 -8.11
CA LEU A 433 -19.31 2.08 -8.42
C LEU A 433 -20.83 2.17 -8.70
N LYS A 434 -21.45 3.33 -8.47
CA LYS A 434 -22.91 3.53 -8.55
C LYS A 434 -23.68 2.56 -7.65
N ALA A 435 -23.12 2.25 -6.49
CA ALA A 435 -23.71 1.37 -5.48
C ALA A 435 -24.68 2.11 -4.52
N ASP A 436 -24.94 3.39 -4.79
CA ASP A 436 -26.00 4.16 -4.16
C ASP A 436 -26.63 5.13 -5.17
N HIS A 437 -27.82 5.62 -4.83
CA HIS A 437 -28.43 6.80 -5.41
C HIS A 437 -28.41 7.93 -4.40
N ASP A 438 -27.30 8.15 -3.69
CA ASP A 438 -27.15 9.29 -2.76
C ASP A 438 -27.37 10.59 -3.57
N PRO A 439 -28.53 11.25 -3.45
CA PRO A 439 -28.85 12.42 -4.26
C PRO A 439 -28.10 13.66 -3.74
N PHE A 440 -27.45 13.54 -2.59
CA PHE A 440 -26.66 14.57 -1.95
C PHE A 440 -25.17 14.42 -2.24
N TYR A 441 -24.72 13.34 -2.88
CA TYR A 441 -23.33 13.21 -3.28
C TYR A 441 -22.99 14.24 -4.36
N ASN A 442 -22.15 15.20 -4.02
CA ASN A 442 -21.59 16.22 -4.88
C ASN A 442 -20.06 16.07 -4.89
N PRO A 443 -19.44 15.64 -6.01
CA PRO A 443 -18.00 15.48 -6.12
C PRO A 443 -17.20 16.73 -5.67
N VAL A 444 -17.72 17.94 -5.90
CA VAL A 444 -17.04 19.18 -5.52
C VAL A 444 -17.06 19.41 -4.00
N ASN A 445 -18.09 18.94 -3.29
CA ASN A 445 -18.24 19.10 -1.85
C ASN A 445 -17.78 17.88 -1.05
N ASP A 446 -17.77 16.70 -1.66
CA ASP A 446 -17.51 15.42 -0.97
C ASP A 446 -16.11 14.88 -1.22
N TYR A 447 -15.37 15.43 -2.19
CA TYR A 447 -13.90 15.33 -2.21
C TYR A 447 -13.24 16.29 -1.22
N VAL A 448 -13.98 17.25 -0.65
CA VAL A 448 -13.56 18.09 0.48
C VAL A 448 -13.71 17.23 1.73
N ILE A 449 -12.61 16.82 2.35
CA ILE A 449 -12.66 16.05 3.60
C ILE A 449 -12.68 17.07 4.74
N ILE A 450 -13.88 17.32 5.27
CA ILE A 450 -14.03 18.16 6.47
C ILE A 450 -13.67 17.29 7.67
N PRO A 451 -12.65 17.62 8.48
CA PRO A 451 -12.25 16.85 9.64
C PRO A 451 -13.46 16.64 10.56
N THR A 452 -13.68 15.41 11.01
CA THR A 452 -14.74 15.14 11.97
C THR A 452 -14.40 15.80 13.31
N ALA A 453 -15.41 15.99 14.17
CA ALA A 453 -15.17 16.51 15.52
C ALA A 453 -14.16 15.65 16.32
N PHE A 454 -14.09 14.35 16.01
CA PHE A 454 -13.11 13.42 16.59
C PHE A 454 -11.69 13.67 16.07
N ASP A 455 -11.53 13.89 14.76
CA ASP A 455 -10.22 14.21 14.15
C ASP A 455 -9.66 15.50 14.76
N MET A 456 -10.51 16.51 14.94
CA MET A 456 -10.17 17.77 15.62
C MET A 456 -9.83 17.58 17.12
N GLU A 457 -10.42 16.61 17.81
CA GLU A 457 -10.12 16.30 19.22
C GLU A 457 -8.79 15.55 19.37
N SER A 458 -8.46 14.65 18.44
CA SER A 458 -7.18 13.91 18.47
C SER A 458 -5.97 14.85 18.33
N LEU A 459 -6.10 15.88 17.48
CA LEU A 459 -5.10 16.93 17.26
C LEU A 459 -4.86 17.82 18.49
N LYS A 460 -5.85 17.97 19.37
CA LYS A 460 -5.74 18.78 20.61
C LYS A 460 -4.83 18.19 21.68
N THR A 461 -4.46 16.90 21.57
CA THR A 461 -3.78 16.21 22.68
C THR A 461 -2.26 16.33 22.69
N LYS A 462 -1.62 16.88 21.64
CA LYS A 462 -0.17 16.77 21.50
C LYS A 462 0.72 17.96 21.78
N ASP A 463 0.23 19.20 21.85
CA ASP A 463 0.91 20.32 22.52
C ASP A 463 0.06 21.58 22.34
N GLY A 464 -0.06 22.39 23.40
CA GLY A 464 -0.89 23.59 23.39
C GLY A 464 -0.49 24.59 22.30
N LEU A 465 -1.52 25.16 21.66
CA LEU A 465 -1.53 26.09 20.52
C LEU A 465 -1.16 25.45 19.17
N GLN A 466 -2.16 24.97 18.44
CA GLN A 466 -2.02 24.69 17.01
C GLN A 466 -3.03 25.49 16.20
N VAL A 467 -2.50 26.33 15.31
CA VAL A 467 -3.18 26.69 14.07
C VAL A 467 -3.24 25.41 13.25
N THR A 468 -4.36 24.69 13.26
CA THR A 468 -4.54 23.52 12.39
C THR A 468 -4.81 24.01 10.97
N THR A 469 -3.78 23.93 10.13
CA THR A 469 -3.88 24.16 8.68
C THR A 469 -4.17 22.83 7.99
N LEU A 470 -5.38 22.66 7.46
CA LEU A 470 -5.76 21.59 6.54
C LEU A 470 -5.54 22.09 5.12
N ARG A 471 -4.66 21.42 4.36
CA ARG A 471 -4.45 21.68 2.94
C ARG A 471 -4.78 20.42 2.17
N GLU A 472 -5.81 20.49 1.34
CA GLU A 472 -6.26 19.38 0.49
C GLU A 472 -6.28 19.82 -0.96
N GLU A 473 -5.84 18.94 -1.85
CA GLU A 473 -5.81 19.21 -3.29
C GLU A 473 -6.40 18.02 -4.05
N TRP A 474 -7.26 18.29 -5.03
CA TRP A 474 -7.80 17.26 -5.92
C TRP A 474 -7.95 17.76 -7.36
N GLU A 475 -8.00 16.83 -8.30
CA GLU A 475 -8.17 17.12 -9.72
C GLU A 475 -9.44 16.45 -10.26
N ILE A 476 -10.32 17.26 -10.87
CA ILE A 476 -11.53 16.79 -11.55
C ILE A 476 -11.36 17.01 -13.05
N VAL A 477 -11.43 15.95 -13.84
CA VAL A 477 -11.42 16.03 -15.31
C VAL A 477 -12.87 16.06 -15.79
N GLY A 478 -13.32 17.20 -16.32
CA GLY A 478 -14.68 17.37 -16.87
C GLY A 478 -14.69 17.28 -18.40
N ASP A 479 -15.84 16.92 -18.98
CA ASP A 479 -16.06 16.87 -20.44
C ASP A 479 -16.28 18.26 -21.10
N ASP A 480 -16.24 19.35 -20.32
CA ASP A 480 -16.59 20.68 -20.81
C ASP A 480 -15.38 21.40 -21.44
N GLN A 481 -15.44 21.60 -22.77
CA GLN A 481 -14.54 22.45 -23.56
C GLN A 481 -14.74 23.96 -23.29
N GLU A 482 -14.87 24.39 -22.03
CA GLU A 482 -14.88 25.82 -21.70
C GLU A 482 -13.47 26.30 -21.33
N ASN A 483 -12.75 26.74 -22.36
CA ASN A 483 -11.47 27.44 -22.24
C ASN A 483 -11.64 28.77 -21.50
N ASN A 484 -10.73 29.03 -20.53
CA ASN A 484 -10.51 30.30 -19.82
C ASN A 484 -11.63 30.79 -18.89
N MET A 485 -11.88 30.06 -17.80
CA MET A 485 -12.49 30.65 -16.59
C MET A 485 -11.39 31.16 -15.65
N LYS A 486 -11.60 32.35 -15.05
CA LYS A 486 -10.74 32.86 -13.95
C LYS A 486 -10.81 31.90 -12.75
N PRO A 487 -9.74 31.81 -11.92
CA PRO A 487 -9.77 31.04 -10.68
C PRO A 487 -11.01 31.43 -9.85
N LEU A 488 -11.84 30.45 -9.50
CA LEU A 488 -12.97 30.65 -8.60
C LEU A 488 -12.46 30.44 -7.18
N VAL A 489 -12.37 31.52 -6.41
CA VAL A 489 -11.99 31.48 -5.00
C VAL A 489 -13.23 31.69 -4.14
N GLY A 490 -13.57 30.70 -3.33
CA GLY A 490 -14.61 30.80 -2.31
C GLY A 490 -13.98 30.74 -0.91
N SER A 491 -14.36 31.66 -0.02
CA SER A 491 -13.92 31.64 1.37
C SER A 491 -15.11 31.49 2.32
N ILE A 492 -14.95 30.69 3.37
CA ILE A 492 -15.94 30.47 4.42
C ILE A 492 -15.28 30.72 5.78
N ASP A 493 -15.90 31.58 6.58
CA ASP A 493 -15.48 31.87 7.95
C ASP A 493 -16.54 31.34 8.93
N VAL A 494 -16.13 30.53 9.90
CA VAL A 494 -17.00 30.00 10.95
C VAL A 494 -16.42 30.36 12.31
N GLY A 495 -17.15 31.18 13.07
CA GLY A 495 -16.79 31.57 14.43
C GLY A 495 -17.71 30.93 15.47
N ARG A 496 -17.13 30.38 16.55
CA ARG A 496 -17.88 29.92 17.72
C ARG A 496 -17.50 30.76 18.95
N VAL A 497 -18.51 31.31 19.61
CA VAL A 497 -18.34 32.00 20.90
C VAL A 497 -18.56 30.97 22.00
N GLY A 498 -17.52 30.71 22.80
CA GLY A 498 -17.60 29.87 23.99
C GLY A 498 -18.57 30.46 25.04
N GLY A 499 -19.13 29.60 25.90
CA GLY A 499 -20.13 29.99 26.91
C GLY A 499 -19.64 31.05 27.90
N ASP A 500 -18.32 31.19 28.09
CA ASP A 500 -17.70 32.36 28.70
C ASP A 500 -17.24 33.33 27.61
N LYS A 501 -17.64 34.60 27.74
CA LYS A 501 -17.49 35.70 26.76
C LYS A 501 -16.03 36.06 26.36
N SER A 502 -15.05 35.20 26.61
CA SER A 502 -13.62 35.45 26.37
C SER A 502 -12.94 34.48 25.40
N MET A 503 -13.61 33.44 24.88
CA MET A 503 -13.01 32.52 23.90
C MET A 503 -13.71 32.63 22.54
N LEU A 504 -12.96 33.10 21.55
CA LEU A 504 -13.35 33.13 20.14
C LEU A 504 -12.54 32.04 19.41
N GLU A 505 -13.21 30.99 18.95
CA GLU A 505 -12.62 30.02 18.02
C GLU A 505 -13.04 30.46 16.61
N GLU A 506 -12.08 30.76 15.74
CA GLU A 506 -12.31 31.15 14.35
C GLU A 506 -11.71 30.12 13.40
N ALA A 507 -12.48 29.62 12.44
CA ALA A 507 -12.00 28.79 11.35
C ALA A 507 -12.22 29.50 10.02
N HIS A 508 -11.17 29.57 9.21
CA HIS A 508 -11.15 30.16 7.89
C HIS A 508 -10.85 29.07 6.87
N ALA A 509 -11.72 28.85 5.89
CA ALA A 509 -11.46 27.93 4.78
C ALA A 509 -11.51 28.67 3.45
N THR A 510 -10.54 28.42 2.58
CA THR A 510 -10.46 28.97 1.22
C THR A 510 -10.44 27.80 0.24
N VAL A 511 -11.40 27.73 -0.67
CA VAL A 511 -11.41 26.80 -1.81
C VAL A 511 -11.04 27.58 -3.06
N THR A 512 -9.97 27.20 -3.72
CA THR A 512 -9.52 27.71 -5.01
C THR A 512 -9.81 26.65 -6.07
N VAL A 513 -10.60 26.99 -7.09
CA VAL A 513 -10.82 26.15 -8.27
C VAL A 513 -10.12 26.81 -9.46
N GLU A 514 -9.09 26.16 -9.98
CA GLU A 514 -8.34 26.61 -11.14
C GLU A 514 -8.61 25.71 -12.35
N SER A 515 -8.98 26.33 -13.48
CA SER A 515 -9.04 25.63 -14.76
C SER A 515 -7.65 25.59 -15.37
N THR A 516 -7.11 24.39 -15.57
CA THR A 516 -5.86 24.18 -16.30
C THR A 516 -6.12 24.14 -17.81
N ASN A 517 -5.12 24.51 -18.62
CA ASN A 517 -5.24 24.60 -20.09
C ASN A 517 -5.63 23.29 -20.79
N ASP A 518 -5.58 22.15 -20.08
CA ASP A 518 -5.89 20.82 -20.61
C ASP A 518 -7.33 20.36 -20.28
N GLY A 519 -8.21 21.27 -19.83
CA GLY A 519 -9.60 20.96 -19.47
C GLY A 519 -9.78 20.31 -18.09
N LYS A 520 -8.70 20.16 -17.31
CA LYS A 520 -8.76 19.69 -15.91
C LYS A 520 -9.05 20.85 -14.98
N LYS A 521 -9.91 20.64 -13.99
CA LYS A 521 -10.14 21.56 -12.87
C LYS A 521 -9.30 21.09 -11.68
N HIS A 522 -8.31 21.88 -11.31
CA HIS A 522 -7.58 21.73 -10.06
C HIS A 522 -8.36 22.42 -8.94
N VAL A 523 -8.56 21.75 -7.83
CA VAL A 523 -9.24 22.30 -6.66
C VAL A 523 -8.32 22.18 -5.47
N GLU A 524 -8.06 23.31 -4.81
CA GLU A 524 -7.26 23.41 -3.60
C GLU A 524 -8.15 23.94 -2.48
N LEU A 525 -8.21 23.23 -1.35
CA LEU A 525 -8.81 23.68 -0.10
C LEU A 525 -7.71 23.99 0.89
N ASN A 526 -7.70 25.23 1.38
CA ASN A 526 -6.86 25.70 2.48
C ASN A 526 -7.76 26.09 3.65
N ALA A 527 -7.90 25.22 4.66
CA ALA A 527 -8.59 25.56 5.90
C ALA A 527 -7.60 25.78 7.05
N VAL A 528 -7.87 26.78 7.87
CA VAL A 528 -7.03 27.26 8.97
C VAL A 528 -7.95 27.50 10.15
N SER A 529 -7.82 26.73 11.23
CA SER A 529 -8.51 27.04 12.48
C SER A 529 -7.57 27.69 13.49
N ILE A 530 -7.97 28.84 14.01
CA ILE A 530 -7.27 29.61 15.02
C ILE A 530 -8.03 29.45 16.34
N SER A 531 -7.45 28.72 17.29
CA SER A 531 -7.90 28.76 18.69
C SER A 531 -7.07 29.79 19.44
N ALA A 532 -7.67 30.91 19.83
CA ALA A 532 -7.01 31.85 20.74
C ALA A 532 -7.06 31.28 22.17
N SER A 533 -5.93 30.79 22.69
CA SER A 533 -5.78 30.61 24.14
C SER A 533 -5.60 31.98 24.80
N ALA A 534 -6.24 32.17 25.96
CA ALA A 534 -6.05 33.34 26.81
C ALA A 534 -4.58 33.54 27.22
#